data_AF-A0A2E0U3J0-F1
#
_entry.id   AF-A0A2E0U3J0-F1
#
_cell.length_a   1.000
_cell.length_b   1.000
_cell.length_c   1.000
_cell.angle_alpha   90.00
_cell.angle_beta   90.00
_cell.angle_gamma   90.00
#
_symmetry.space_group_name_H-M   'P 1'
#
loop_
_entity.id
_entity.type
_entity.pdbx_description
1 polymer ?
#
loop_
_entity_poly.entity_id
_entity_poly.type
_entity_poly.pdbx_seq_one_letter_code
_entity_poly.pdbx_strand_id
1 'polypeptide(L)'
;MAQRHADLSRYAYTVDQLHRTNVEEDLAYQRTFNGLYGVRRNADWRGRFYRIFEQQKSNSDIEFGEIVRSIFESTGRVEASFASKLIATVDPTRAIYDSIVRSNLGLRTRTGSGLEKIADAVDDYQAIQAHLDALIRADRFSLLRQRFDQEFPQFKEFTDLKVLDLLIWQIR
;
A
#
# COMPACT_ATOMS: atom_id res chain seq x y z
N MET A 1 17.64 -12.09 -3.20
CA MET A 1 18.34 -10.81 -3.44
C MET A 1 17.81 -10.06 -4.67
N ALA A 2 17.79 -10.65 -5.88
CA ALA A 2 17.35 -9.94 -7.09
C ALA A 2 15.88 -9.44 -7.05
N GLN A 3 14.94 -10.29 -6.63
CA GLN A 3 13.52 -9.90 -6.51
C GLN A 3 13.31 -8.77 -5.48
N ARG A 4 14.00 -8.86 -4.33
CA ARG A 4 14.00 -7.82 -3.28
C ARG A 4 14.43 -6.47 -3.86
N HIS A 5 15.56 -6.42 -4.55
CA HIS A 5 16.07 -5.18 -5.13
C HIS A 5 15.11 -4.60 -6.20
N ALA A 6 14.47 -5.47 -6.99
CA ALA A 6 13.48 -5.05 -7.98
C ALA A 6 12.26 -4.38 -7.34
N ASP A 7 11.70 -4.95 -6.26
CA ASP A 7 10.53 -4.37 -5.59
C ASP A 7 10.86 -3.05 -4.88
N LEU A 8 12.05 -2.94 -4.26
CA LEU A 8 12.54 -1.67 -3.71
C LEU A 8 12.68 -0.59 -4.80
N SER A 9 13.25 -0.96 -5.95
CA SER A 9 13.43 -0.05 -7.09
C SER A 9 12.09 0.39 -7.70
N ARG A 10 11.13 -0.54 -7.83
CA ARG A 10 9.78 -0.22 -8.30
C ARG A 10 9.08 0.73 -7.35
N TYR A 11 9.19 0.51 -6.03
CA TYR A 11 8.61 1.41 -5.04
C TYR A 11 9.23 2.81 -5.10
N ALA A 12 10.57 2.91 -5.12
CA ALA A 12 11.27 4.17 -5.28
C ALA A 12 10.80 4.94 -6.53
N TYR A 13 10.70 4.24 -7.66
CA TYR A 13 10.16 4.82 -8.90
C TYR A 13 8.72 5.33 -8.73
N THR A 14 7.82 4.56 -8.11
CA THR A 14 6.41 4.95 -7.97
C THR A 14 6.22 6.18 -7.08
N VAL A 15 7.08 6.38 -6.09
CA VAL A 15 7.04 7.57 -5.22
C VAL A 15 7.66 8.77 -5.94
N ASP A 16 8.84 8.61 -6.54
CA ASP A 16 9.53 9.69 -7.27
C ASP A 16 8.69 10.24 -8.42
N GLN A 17 8.01 9.36 -9.16
CA GLN A 17 7.21 9.78 -10.31
C GLN A 17 5.80 10.26 -9.96
N LEU A 18 5.31 10.04 -8.74
CA LEU A 18 3.91 10.27 -8.35
C LEU A 18 3.40 11.66 -8.76
N HIS A 19 4.17 12.71 -8.44
CA HIS A 19 3.81 14.09 -8.75
C HIS A 19 4.41 14.62 -10.06
N ARG A 20 5.21 13.81 -10.75
CA ARG A 20 5.90 14.19 -12.00
C ARG A 20 5.15 13.77 -13.25
N THR A 21 4.18 12.88 -13.11
CA THR A 21 3.39 12.32 -14.20
C THR A 21 1.91 12.31 -13.86
N ASN A 22 1.06 12.16 -14.87
CA ASN A 22 -0.35 11.81 -14.69
C ASN A 22 -0.47 10.29 -14.58
N VAL A 23 -0.81 9.77 -13.39
CA VAL A 23 -0.82 8.31 -13.15
C VAL A 23 -2.00 7.61 -13.83
N GLU A 24 -3.05 8.35 -14.22
CA GLU A 24 -4.16 7.83 -15.05
C GLU A 24 -3.73 7.57 -16.50
N GLU A 25 -2.75 8.31 -17.01
CA GLU A 25 -2.35 8.26 -18.43
C GLU A 25 -0.99 7.56 -18.65
N ASP A 26 -0.09 7.63 -17.68
CA ASP A 26 1.27 7.10 -17.80
C ASP A 26 1.31 5.56 -17.70
N LEU A 27 1.38 4.92 -18.86
CA LEU A 27 1.45 3.46 -18.96
C LEU A 27 2.71 2.86 -18.32
N ALA A 28 3.83 3.59 -18.27
CA ALA A 28 5.04 3.12 -17.61
C ALA A 28 4.86 3.13 -16.09
N TYR A 29 4.28 4.21 -15.55
CA TYR A 29 3.87 4.28 -14.14
C TYR A 29 2.92 3.14 -13.77
N GLN A 30 1.86 2.95 -14.55
CA GLN A 30 0.88 1.90 -14.30
C GLN A 30 1.52 0.52 -14.34
N ARG A 31 2.38 0.22 -15.33
CA ARG A 31 3.09 -1.07 -15.41
C ARG A 31 3.95 -1.32 -14.17
N THR A 32 4.71 -0.32 -13.72
CA THR A 32 5.58 -0.42 -12.55
C THR A 32 4.76 -0.66 -11.28
N PHE A 33 3.72 0.14 -11.05
CA PHE A 33 2.81 -0.01 -9.91
C PHE A 33 2.09 -1.37 -9.92
N ASN A 34 1.55 -1.77 -11.08
CA ASN A 34 0.88 -3.06 -11.26
C ASN A 34 1.82 -4.24 -10.96
N GLY A 35 3.09 -4.13 -11.38
CA GLY A 35 4.11 -5.14 -11.12
C GLY A 35 4.50 -5.23 -9.65
N LEU A 36 4.72 -4.08 -9.01
CA LEU A 36 5.04 -4.00 -7.57
C LEU A 36 3.94 -4.62 -6.71
N TYR A 37 2.69 -4.31 -7.03
CA TYR A 37 1.54 -4.64 -6.19
C TYR A 37 0.69 -5.81 -6.68
N GLY A 38 1.09 -6.46 -7.77
CA GLY A 38 0.39 -7.62 -8.33
C GLY A 38 -1.04 -7.32 -8.78
N VAL A 39 -1.29 -6.17 -9.42
CA VAL A 39 -2.63 -5.76 -9.87
C VAL A 39 -3.06 -6.60 -11.08
N ARG A 40 -3.89 -7.64 -10.82
CA ARG A 40 -4.39 -8.58 -11.84
C ARG A 40 -5.79 -8.25 -12.38
N ARG A 41 -6.28 -7.03 -12.17
CA ARG A 41 -7.59 -6.57 -12.63
C ARG A 41 -7.58 -6.23 -14.12
N ASN A 42 -8.76 -6.20 -14.75
CA ASN A 42 -8.91 -5.90 -16.18
C ASN A 42 -8.70 -4.40 -16.48
N ALA A 43 -8.70 -4.02 -17.76
CA ALA A 43 -8.45 -2.66 -18.19
C ALA A 43 -9.48 -1.65 -17.67
N ASP A 44 -10.78 -2.00 -17.69
CA ASP A 44 -11.86 -1.15 -17.17
C ASP A 44 -11.66 -0.82 -15.68
N TRP A 45 -11.40 -1.84 -14.86
CA TRP A 45 -11.13 -1.63 -13.44
C TRP A 45 -9.88 -0.78 -13.22
N ARG A 46 -8.79 -1.05 -13.96
CA ARG A 46 -7.53 -0.30 -13.84
C ARG A 46 -7.73 1.17 -14.18
N GLY A 47 -8.49 1.48 -15.24
CA GLY A 47 -8.79 2.86 -15.61
C GLY A 47 -9.53 3.61 -14.48
N ARG A 48 -10.53 2.99 -13.86
CA ARG A 48 -11.25 3.58 -12.72
C ARG A 48 -10.35 3.76 -11.51
N PHE A 49 -9.51 2.77 -11.20
CA PHE A 49 -8.57 2.85 -10.09
C PHE A 49 -7.53 3.97 -10.26
N TYR A 50 -6.88 4.05 -11.43
CA TYR A 50 -5.85 5.07 -11.65
C TYR A 50 -6.42 6.48 -11.78
N ARG A 51 -7.68 6.64 -12.22
CA ARG A 51 -8.39 7.91 -12.10
C ARG A 51 -8.53 8.37 -10.65
N ILE A 52 -9.00 7.49 -9.77
CA ILE A 52 -9.10 7.79 -8.34
C ILE A 52 -7.71 8.10 -7.77
N PHE A 53 -6.69 7.36 -8.18
CA PHE A 53 -5.31 7.60 -7.75
C PHE A 53 -4.83 8.99 -8.18
N GLU A 54 -5.00 9.36 -9.44
CA GLU A 54 -4.61 10.68 -9.95
C GLU A 54 -5.30 11.81 -9.18
N GLN A 55 -6.59 11.67 -8.89
CA GLN A 55 -7.37 12.65 -8.13
C GLN A 55 -6.88 12.81 -6.68
N GLN A 56 -6.34 11.75 -6.09
CA GLN A 56 -6.01 11.69 -4.66
C GLN A 56 -4.51 11.84 -4.38
N LYS A 57 -3.65 11.84 -5.40
CA LYS A 57 -2.20 11.83 -5.21
C LYS A 57 -1.64 13.04 -4.47
N SER A 58 -2.34 14.16 -4.48
CA SER A 58 -1.97 15.40 -3.78
C SER A 58 -2.83 15.68 -2.54
N ASN A 59 -3.69 14.73 -2.13
CA ASN A 59 -4.54 14.88 -0.97
C ASN A 59 -3.76 14.53 0.32
N SER A 60 -3.48 15.53 1.15
CA SER A 60 -2.79 15.35 2.44
C SER A 60 -3.67 14.72 3.52
N ASP A 61 -4.98 14.79 3.38
CA ASP A 61 -5.96 14.35 4.39
C ASP A 61 -6.69 13.08 3.93
N ILE A 62 -5.99 12.20 3.21
CA ILE A 62 -6.58 11.02 2.59
C ILE A 62 -7.08 10.01 3.64
N GLU A 63 -8.40 9.81 3.67
CA GLU A 63 -9.04 8.85 4.55
C GLU A 63 -9.22 7.48 3.88
N PHE A 64 -8.83 6.42 4.60
CA PHE A 64 -8.92 5.05 4.09
C PHE A 64 -10.35 4.66 3.69
N GLY A 65 -11.34 4.96 4.53
CA GLY A 65 -12.73 4.62 4.26
C GLY A 65 -13.27 5.28 2.99
N GLU A 66 -12.87 6.52 2.71
CA GLU A 66 -13.30 7.27 1.53
C GLU A 66 -12.72 6.69 0.24
N ILE A 67 -11.45 6.28 0.24
CA ILE A 67 -10.83 5.63 -0.92
C ILE A 67 -11.46 4.27 -1.20
N VAL A 68 -11.71 3.46 -0.16
CA VAL A 68 -12.40 2.17 -0.33
C VAL A 68 -13.81 2.37 -0.89
N ARG A 69 -14.55 3.36 -0.37
CA ARG A 69 -15.88 3.71 -0.87
C ARG A 69 -15.84 4.16 -2.33
N SER A 70 -14.91 5.06 -2.68
CA SER A 70 -14.76 5.56 -4.06
C SER A 70 -14.47 4.44 -5.06
N ILE A 71 -13.61 3.49 -4.68
CA ILE A 71 -13.35 2.31 -5.51
C ILE A 71 -14.58 1.40 -5.58
N PHE A 72 -15.31 1.21 -4.48
CA PHE A 72 -16.53 0.40 -4.44
C PHE A 72 -17.63 0.98 -5.33
N GLU A 73 -17.91 2.29 -5.23
CA GLU A 73 -18.90 2.98 -6.07
C GLU A 73 -18.51 2.92 -7.55
N SER A 74 -17.23 3.05 -7.84
CA SER A 74 -16.73 3.00 -9.22
C SER A 74 -16.68 1.59 -9.79
N THR A 75 -16.49 0.53 -8.99
CA THR A 75 -16.18 -0.83 -9.52
C THR A 75 -17.14 -1.92 -9.07
N GLY A 76 -18.03 -1.63 -8.12
CA GLY A 76 -18.90 -2.60 -7.45
C GLY A 76 -18.17 -3.54 -6.47
N ARG A 77 -16.88 -3.29 -6.18
CA ARG A 77 -16.03 -4.18 -5.37
C ARG A 77 -15.36 -3.45 -4.21
N VAL A 78 -15.43 -4.05 -3.03
CA VAL A 78 -14.68 -3.55 -1.86
C VAL A 78 -13.24 -4.03 -1.99
N GLU A 79 -12.32 -3.09 -2.30
CA GLU A 79 -10.92 -3.38 -2.63
C GLU A 79 -9.97 -2.72 -1.60
N ALA A 80 -10.15 -3.05 -0.32
CA ALA A 80 -9.35 -2.55 0.81
C ALA A 80 -7.84 -2.60 0.55
N SER A 81 -7.37 -3.69 -0.04
CA SER A 81 -5.94 -3.89 -0.30
C SER A 81 -5.37 -3.01 -1.41
N PHE A 82 -6.19 -2.56 -2.37
CA PHE A 82 -5.73 -1.61 -3.38
C PHE A 82 -5.86 -0.17 -2.89
N ALA A 83 -6.90 0.13 -2.09
CA ALA A 83 -7.04 1.42 -1.42
C ALA A 83 -5.83 1.74 -0.53
N SER A 84 -5.40 0.80 0.33
CA SER A 84 -4.24 1.02 1.20
C SER A 84 -2.94 1.20 0.43
N LYS A 85 -2.78 0.57 -0.74
CA LYS A 85 -1.55 0.70 -1.56
C LYS A 85 -1.46 2.05 -2.25
N LEU A 86 -2.59 2.56 -2.72
CA LEU A 86 -2.71 3.93 -3.20
C LEU A 86 -2.29 4.87 -2.08
N ILE A 87 -2.93 4.76 -0.91
CA ILE A 87 -2.64 5.61 0.26
C ILE A 87 -1.17 5.51 0.67
N ALA A 88 -0.61 4.31 0.81
CA ALA A 88 0.78 4.11 1.20
C ALA A 88 1.83 4.57 0.14
N THR A 89 1.39 4.85 -1.09
CA THR A 89 2.23 5.44 -2.13
C THR A 89 2.17 6.97 -2.06
N VAL A 90 1.00 7.54 -1.71
CA VAL A 90 0.81 8.98 -1.47
C VAL A 90 1.47 9.42 -0.15
N ASP A 91 1.27 8.63 0.91
CA ASP A 91 1.82 8.85 2.24
C ASP A 91 2.53 7.56 2.73
N PRO A 92 3.87 7.52 2.65
CA PRO A 92 4.67 6.37 3.08
C PRO A 92 4.59 6.03 4.58
N THR A 93 3.92 6.86 5.40
CA THR A 93 3.67 6.60 6.83
C THR A 93 2.38 5.81 7.08
N ARG A 94 1.67 5.47 6.00
CA ARG A 94 0.42 4.71 6.04
C ARG A 94 0.65 3.23 5.73
N ALA A 95 -0.02 2.39 6.51
CA ALA A 95 0.13 0.94 6.43
C ALA A 95 -0.45 0.36 5.13
N ILE A 96 0.06 -0.80 4.72
CA ILE A 96 -0.56 -1.58 3.66
C ILE A 96 -1.48 -2.67 4.24
N TYR A 97 -2.75 -2.64 3.80
CA TYR A 97 -3.72 -3.68 4.03
C TYR A 97 -3.50 -4.82 3.04
N ASP A 98 -3.07 -6.00 3.50
CA ASP A 98 -3.01 -7.20 2.67
C ASP A 98 -3.31 -8.49 3.45
N SER A 99 -3.52 -9.59 2.72
CA SER A 99 -3.93 -10.87 3.29
C SER A 99 -2.97 -11.44 4.34
N ILE A 100 -1.66 -11.22 4.21
CA ILE A 100 -0.67 -11.72 5.16
C ILE A 100 -0.66 -10.89 6.43
N VAL A 101 -0.73 -9.57 6.32
CA VAL A 101 -0.82 -8.69 7.50
C VAL A 101 -2.10 -9.04 8.29
N ARG A 102 -3.21 -9.26 7.58
CA ARG A 102 -4.46 -9.74 8.21
C ARG A 102 -4.31 -11.09 8.88
N SER A 103 -3.67 -12.04 8.20
CA SER A 103 -3.46 -13.39 8.74
C SER A 103 -2.59 -13.36 9.99
N ASN A 104 -1.52 -12.56 9.99
CA ASN A 104 -0.61 -12.40 11.13
C ASN A 104 -1.32 -11.76 12.33
N LEU A 105 -2.31 -10.91 12.09
CA LEU A 105 -3.14 -10.29 13.12
C LEU A 105 -4.36 -11.13 13.54
N GLY A 106 -4.58 -12.30 12.92
CA GLY A 106 -5.75 -13.12 13.18
C GLY A 106 -7.08 -12.44 12.84
N LEU A 107 -7.06 -11.47 11.90
CA LEU A 107 -8.27 -10.75 11.51
C LEU A 107 -9.23 -11.69 10.80
N ARG A 108 -10.48 -11.71 11.28
CA ARG A 108 -11.52 -12.60 10.76
C ARG A 108 -11.92 -12.21 9.35
N THR A 109 -12.30 -13.21 8.55
CA THR A 109 -12.97 -12.95 7.28
C THR A 109 -14.37 -12.42 7.57
N ARG A 110 -14.71 -11.28 6.97
CA ARG A 110 -15.96 -10.58 7.23
C ARG A 110 -16.98 -10.87 6.15
N THR A 111 -18.23 -11.09 6.56
CA THR A 111 -19.38 -11.40 5.70
C THR A 111 -20.39 -10.27 5.79
N GLY A 112 -21.04 -9.92 4.68
CA GLY A 112 -22.01 -8.83 4.66
C GLY A 112 -22.13 -8.13 3.31
N SER A 113 -22.96 -7.09 3.30
CA SER A 113 -23.13 -6.13 2.21
C SER A 113 -21.84 -5.33 1.93
N GLY A 114 -21.83 -4.58 0.83
CA GLY A 114 -20.69 -3.73 0.46
C GLY A 114 -20.35 -2.69 1.54
N LEU A 115 -21.36 -2.03 2.11
CA LEU A 115 -21.16 -1.00 3.13
C LEU A 115 -20.65 -1.56 4.47
N GLU A 116 -21.17 -2.71 4.90
CA GLU A 116 -20.68 -3.40 6.10
C GLU A 116 -19.22 -3.81 5.93
N LYS A 117 -18.86 -4.36 4.76
CA LYS A 117 -17.47 -4.70 4.43
C LYS A 117 -16.54 -3.49 4.41
N ILE A 118 -17.04 -2.30 4.06
CA ILE A 118 -16.24 -1.06 4.11
C ILE A 118 -15.99 -0.68 5.57
N ALA A 119 -17.01 -0.67 6.42
CA ALA A 119 -16.86 -0.37 7.84
C ALA A 119 -15.87 -1.35 8.51
N ASP A 120 -16.05 -2.65 8.26
CA ASP A 120 -15.12 -3.68 8.75
C ASP A 120 -13.68 -3.47 8.25
N ALA A 121 -13.51 -3.06 6.99
CA ALA A 121 -12.19 -2.79 6.44
C ALA A 121 -11.51 -1.59 7.13
N VAL A 122 -12.28 -0.57 7.53
CA VAL A 122 -11.77 0.59 8.27
C VAL A 122 -11.26 0.16 9.65
N ASP A 123 -12.03 -0.64 10.38
CA ASP A 123 -11.61 -1.16 11.70
C ASP A 123 -10.35 -2.03 11.59
N ASP A 124 -10.34 -2.95 10.62
CA ASP A 124 -9.18 -3.80 10.33
C ASP A 124 -7.95 -2.93 9.98
N TYR A 125 -8.12 -1.88 9.18
CA TYR A 125 -7.03 -0.98 8.78
C TYR A 125 -6.43 -0.21 9.98
N GLN A 126 -7.28 0.28 10.89
CA GLN A 126 -6.82 0.96 12.11
C GLN A 126 -6.02 -0.01 13.01
N ALA A 127 -6.50 -1.25 13.16
CA ALA A 127 -5.79 -2.28 13.92
C ALA A 127 -4.43 -2.61 13.28
N ILE A 128 -4.38 -2.70 11.94
CA ILE A 128 -3.14 -2.92 11.19
C ILE A 128 -2.14 -1.78 11.43
N GLN A 129 -2.56 -0.52 11.26
CA GLN A 129 -1.70 0.64 11.47
C GLN A 129 -1.13 0.65 12.89
N ALA A 130 -1.98 0.51 13.91
CA ALA A 130 -1.56 0.51 15.30
C ALA A 130 -0.57 -0.63 15.61
N HIS A 131 -0.77 -1.81 15.02
CA HIS A 131 0.14 -2.93 15.20
C HIS A 131 1.52 -2.68 14.57
N LEU A 132 1.57 -2.16 13.34
CA LEU A 132 2.83 -1.87 12.67
C LEU A 132 3.58 -0.72 13.37
N ASP A 133 2.87 0.30 13.84
CA ASP A 133 3.46 1.38 14.65
C ASP A 133 4.08 0.84 15.95
N ALA A 134 3.45 -0.14 16.59
CA ALA A 134 4.00 -0.80 17.77
C ALA A 134 5.25 -1.64 17.44
N LEU A 135 5.30 -2.29 16.27
CA LEU A 135 6.47 -3.03 15.81
C LEU A 135 7.66 -2.12 15.54
N ILE A 136 7.44 -0.94 14.95
CA ILE A 136 8.48 0.07 14.68
C ILE A 136 9.11 0.59 15.98
N ARG A 137 8.28 0.81 17.01
CA ARG A 137 8.75 1.29 18.32
C ARG A 137 9.52 0.25 19.14
N ALA A 138 9.48 -1.02 18.76
CA ALA A 138 10.19 -2.07 19.49
C ALA A 138 11.70 -2.01 19.21
N ASP A 139 12.54 -2.20 20.24
CA ASP A 139 14.01 -2.11 20.13
C ASP A 139 14.59 -2.96 18.99
N ARG A 140 14.00 -4.13 18.74
CA ARG A 140 14.40 -5.05 17.66
C ARG A 140 14.32 -4.43 16.27
N PHE A 141 13.43 -3.46 16.05
CA PHE A 141 13.28 -2.81 14.75
C PHE A 141 14.49 -1.94 14.42
N SER A 142 15.11 -1.28 15.39
CA SER A 142 16.31 -0.47 15.17
C SER A 142 17.46 -1.28 14.54
N LEU A 143 17.65 -2.54 14.98
CA LEU A 143 18.64 -3.46 14.42
C LEU A 143 18.29 -3.89 12.99
N LEU A 144 17.00 -4.14 12.72
CA LEU A 144 16.52 -4.45 11.38
C LEU A 144 16.73 -3.27 10.44
N ARG A 145 16.42 -2.06 10.90
CA ARG A 145 16.59 -0.81 10.17
C ARG A 145 18.06 -0.57 9.81
N GLN A 146 18.96 -0.72 10.77
CA GLN A 146 20.40 -0.57 10.54
C GLN A 146 20.92 -1.54 9.48
N ARG A 147 20.49 -2.82 9.52
CA ARG A 147 20.87 -3.81 8.51
C ARG A 147 20.33 -3.47 7.14
N PHE A 148 19.07 -3.01 7.06
CA PHE A 148 18.47 -2.55 5.81
C PHE A 148 19.27 -1.41 5.19
N ASP A 149 19.63 -0.40 5.99
CA ASP A 149 20.39 0.78 5.53
C ASP A 149 21.82 0.43 5.09
N GLN A 150 22.41 -0.64 5.63
CA GLN A 150 23.71 -1.17 5.20
C GLN A 150 23.61 -1.97 3.88
N GLU A 151 22.57 -2.79 3.73
CA GLU A 151 22.35 -3.62 2.54
C GLU A 151 21.84 -2.78 1.35
N PHE A 152 21.08 -1.73 1.61
CA PHE A 152 20.42 -0.88 0.60
C PHE A 152 20.63 0.62 0.85
N PRO A 153 21.88 1.12 0.78
CA PRO A 153 22.19 2.51 1.11
C PRO A 153 21.48 3.55 0.24
N GLN A 154 21.06 3.18 -0.98
CA GLN A 154 20.31 4.03 -1.90
C GLN A 154 18.84 4.24 -1.49
N PHE A 155 18.31 3.45 -0.55
CA PHE A 155 16.91 3.52 -0.11
C PHE A 155 16.77 3.98 1.36
N LYS A 156 17.80 4.61 1.92
CA LYS A 156 17.81 5.12 3.32
C LYS A 156 16.72 6.16 3.60
N GLU A 157 16.23 6.84 2.58
CA GLU A 157 15.15 7.82 2.70
C GLU A 157 13.77 7.17 2.96
N PHE A 158 13.66 5.84 2.85
CA PHE A 158 12.39 5.15 3.12
C PHE A 158 12.01 5.30 4.60
N THR A 159 10.71 5.52 4.85
CA THR A 159 10.16 5.56 6.19
C THR A 159 10.32 4.20 6.87
N ASP A 160 10.35 4.21 8.20
CA ASP A 160 10.44 2.98 9.00
C ASP A 160 9.30 2.00 8.69
N LEU A 161 8.08 2.52 8.56
CA LEU A 161 6.93 1.71 8.17
C LEU A 161 7.12 1.07 6.81
N LYS A 162 7.68 1.81 5.85
CA LYS A 162 7.90 1.27 4.52
C LYS A 162 8.98 0.19 4.50
N VAL A 163 10.06 0.40 5.25
CA VAL A 163 11.09 -0.62 5.46
C VAL A 163 10.46 -1.88 6.08
N LEU A 164 9.64 -1.72 7.12
CA LEU A 164 8.95 -2.85 7.76
C LEU A 164 8.02 -3.59 6.79
N ASP A 165 7.16 -2.87 6.06
CA ASP A 165 6.24 -3.45 5.07
C ASP A 165 6.99 -4.27 4.01
N LEU A 166 8.03 -3.68 3.44
CA LEU A 166 8.83 -4.30 2.38
C LEU A 166 9.56 -5.53 2.89
N LEU A 167 9.99 -5.55 4.17
CA LEU A 167 10.57 -6.74 4.80
C LEU A 167 9.52 -7.83 5.05
N ILE A 168 8.31 -7.49 5.52
CA ILE A 168 7.21 -8.43 5.74
C ILE A 168 6.82 -9.12 4.43
N TRP A 169 6.78 -8.37 3.32
CA TRP A 169 6.46 -8.93 2.00
C TRP A 169 7.49 -9.92 1.45
N GLN A 170 8.69 -9.97 2.04
CA GLN A 170 9.73 -10.95 1.67
C GLN A 170 9.55 -12.30 2.37
N ILE A 171 8.68 -12.40 3.38
CA ILE A 171 8.41 -13.66 4.10
C ILE A 171 7.39 -14.53 3.33
N ARG A 172 6.94 -14.05 2.16
CA ARG A 172 5.93 -14.68 1.29
C ARG A 172 6.49 -15.82 0.44
#